data_AF-A0A7R9TPA4-F1
#
_entry.id   AF-A0A7R9TPA4-F1
#
_cell.length_a   1.000
_cell.length_b   1.000
_cell.length_c   1.000
_cell.angle_alpha   90.00
_cell.angle_beta   90.00
_cell.angle_gamma   90.00
#
_symmetry.space_group_name_H-M   'P 1'
#
loop_
_entity.id
_entity.type
_entity.pdbx_description
1 polymer ?
#
loop_
_entity_poly.entity_id
_entity_poly.type
_entity_poly.pdbx_seq_one_letter_code
_entity_poly.pdbx_strand_id
1 'polypeptide(L)'
;MHHAWHMPYGYTPAAVSRLAFALATMPGPATPKTSRGAWSYEAARAARAATANAVASLASKFSRDRWTRDRAAIEDLALLAWSFAELPRVLEDEHVGHFRAPCRDALKALSKPIIARAEAFNAGEAYATIASYERCYDDISDLKHFPTRDDETETHTSAFAGRTKDDDDGAARRRAVSISERVVADERKVTRDVVAALAPVALAKSDDLDTDMLSAIADACARFKARLPGENETWTWVVVLEKRERDDAKKKSESESDAAASKAKVDADADAEASWQQYLQRVIPTWKGSPV
;
A
#
# COMPACT_ATOMS: atom_id res chain seq x y z
N MET A 1 19.28 -0.94 -39.51
CA MET A 1 18.74 -2.27 -39.13
C MET A 1 18.70 -2.33 -37.61
N HIS A 2 17.54 -2.13 -37.01
CA HIS A 2 17.38 -2.20 -35.55
C HIS A 2 17.37 -3.67 -35.13
N HIS A 3 18.35 -4.09 -34.33
CA HIS A 3 18.32 -5.40 -33.68
C HIS A 3 17.12 -5.44 -32.72
N ALA A 4 16.03 -6.10 -33.13
CA ALA A 4 14.95 -6.46 -32.23
C ALA A 4 15.52 -7.43 -31.20
N TRP A 5 15.79 -6.94 -29.99
CA TRP A 5 16.20 -7.77 -28.87
C TRP A 5 15.14 -8.83 -28.63
N HIS A 6 15.51 -10.12 -28.79
CA HIS A 6 14.62 -11.23 -28.48
C HIS A 6 14.27 -11.21 -26.98
N MET A 7 13.00 -10.93 -26.67
CA MET A 7 12.44 -11.15 -25.34
C MET A 7 12.37 -12.67 -25.11
N PRO A 8 13.06 -13.24 -24.09
CA PRO A 8 13.10 -14.69 -23.90
C PRO A 8 11.73 -15.34 -23.65
N TYR A 9 10.72 -14.54 -23.24
CA TYR A 9 9.38 -15.03 -22.90
C TYR A 9 8.24 -14.35 -23.66
N GLY A 10 8.53 -13.53 -24.68
CA GLY A 10 7.51 -12.90 -25.53
C GLY A 10 6.63 -11.84 -24.84
N TYR A 11 6.97 -11.41 -23.62
CA TYR A 11 6.31 -10.32 -22.90
C TYR A 11 7.35 -9.30 -22.36
N THR A 12 6.93 -8.05 -22.20
CA THR A 12 7.74 -6.99 -21.59
C THR A 12 7.52 -6.95 -20.07
N PRO A 13 8.49 -6.45 -19.27
CA PRO A 13 8.25 -6.21 -17.84
C PRO A 13 7.03 -5.34 -17.57
N ALA A 14 6.83 -4.30 -18.37
CA ALA A 14 5.66 -3.43 -18.30
C ALA A 14 4.33 -4.15 -18.58
N ALA A 15 4.32 -5.17 -19.45
CA ALA A 15 3.12 -5.97 -19.67
C ALA A 15 2.78 -6.81 -18.44
N VAL A 16 3.80 -7.36 -17.76
CA VAL A 16 3.60 -8.14 -16.53
C VAL A 16 3.14 -7.27 -15.38
N SER A 17 3.74 -6.08 -15.19
CA SER A 17 3.34 -5.13 -14.15
C SER A 17 1.89 -4.68 -14.31
N ARG A 18 1.50 -4.30 -15.53
CA ARG A 18 0.12 -3.89 -15.85
C ARG A 18 -0.87 -5.03 -15.70
N LEU A 19 -0.50 -6.26 -16.09
CA LEU A 19 -1.37 -7.41 -15.90
C LEU A 19 -1.57 -7.72 -14.40
N ALA A 20 -0.49 -7.72 -13.62
CA ALA A 20 -0.58 -7.94 -12.17
C ALA A 20 -1.44 -6.85 -11.50
N PHE A 21 -1.26 -5.59 -11.89
CA PHE A 21 -2.06 -4.47 -11.41
C PHE A 21 -3.53 -4.61 -11.79
N ALA A 22 -3.82 -4.94 -13.04
CA ALA A 22 -5.19 -5.16 -13.50
C ALA A 22 -5.87 -6.27 -12.69
N LEU A 23 -5.14 -7.37 -12.40
CA LEU A 23 -5.64 -8.47 -11.58
C LEU A 23 -5.88 -8.05 -10.12
N ALA A 24 -4.98 -7.23 -9.55
CA ALA A 24 -5.08 -6.69 -8.19
C ALA A 24 -6.18 -5.63 -8.02
N THR A 25 -6.66 -5.04 -9.11
CA THR A 25 -7.71 -3.99 -9.10
C THR A 25 -9.05 -4.50 -9.62
N MET A 26 -9.16 -5.78 -9.95
CA MET A 26 -10.42 -6.34 -10.41
C MET A 26 -11.47 -6.20 -9.30
N PRO A 27 -12.66 -5.64 -9.62
CA PRO A 27 -13.72 -5.55 -8.63
C PRO A 27 -14.10 -6.95 -8.14
N GLY A 28 -14.47 -7.05 -6.86
CA GLY A 28 -15.10 -8.26 -6.32
C GLY A 28 -16.34 -8.67 -7.11
N PRO A 29 -16.82 -9.91 -6.98
CA PRO A 29 -17.99 -10.36 -7.72
C PRO A 29 -19.18 -9.44 -7.43
N ALA A 30 -19.89 -9.03 -8.48
CA ALA A 30 -21.19 -8.38 -8.31
C ALA A 30 -22.08 -9.37 -7.54
N THR A 31 -22.40 -9.04 -6.29
CA THR A 31 -23.39 -9.83 -5.54
C THR A 31 -24.67 -9.83 -6.37
N PRO A 32 -25.25 -11.01 -6.71
CA PRO A 32 -26.47 -11.05 -7.50
C PRO A 32 -27.64 -10.61 -6.62
N LYS A 33 -27.76 -9.31 -6.37
CA LYS A 33 -28.99 -8.68 -5.90
C LYS A 33 -29.82 -8.34 -7.12
N THR A 34 -30.37 -9.36 -7.77
CA THR A 34 -31.70 -9.38 -8.40
C THR A 34 -31.80 -10.55 -9.37
N SER A 35 -32.89 -11.29 -9.18
CA SER A 35 -33.42 -12.32 -10.03
C SER A 35 -33.65 -11.81 -11.46
N ARG A 36 -32.66 -11.94 -12.35
CA ARG A 36 -32.82 -12.11 -13.82
C ARG A 36 -31.43 -12.21 -14.44
N GLY A 37 -30.91 -13.44 -14.50
CA GLY A 37 -29.61 -13.73 -15.07
C GLY A 37 -28.74 -14.48 -14.09
N ALA A 38 -29.13 -15.72 -13.76
CA ALA A 38 -28.26 -16.67 -13.10
C ALA A 38 -27.12 -17.05 -14.06
N TRP A 39 -26.12 -16.17 -14.23
CA TRP A 39 -24.76 -16.69 -14.26
C TRP A 39 -24.63 -17.42 -12.91
N SER A 40 -24.59 -18.75 -12.96
CA SER A 40 -24.64 -19.54 -11.73
C SER A 40 -23.51 -19.05 -10.82
N TYR A 41 -23.83 -18.88 -9.54
CA TYR A 41 -22.82 -18.62 -8.52
C TYR A 41 -21.60 -19.55 -8.66
N GLU A 42 -21.84 -20.80 -9.10
CA GLU A 42 -20.83 -21.78 -9.48
C GLU A 42 -19.94 -21.37 -10.67
N ALA A 43 -20.50 -20.81 -11.75
CA ALA A 43 -19.72 -20.33 -12.89
C ALA A 43 -18.85 -19.11 -12.50
N ALA A 44 -19.38 -18.20 -11.67
CA ALA A 44 -18.62 -17.09 -11.13
C ALA A 44 -17.48 -17.57 -10.22
N ARG A 45 -17.76 -18.53 -9.33
CA ARG A 45 -16.78 -19.18 -8.45
C ARG A 45 -15.70 -19.93 -9.25
N ALA A 46 -16.07 -20.65 -10.31
CA ALA A 46 -15.14 -21.38 -11.16
C ALA A 46 -14.21 -20.43 -11.95
N ALA A 47 -14.74 -19.33 -12.49
CA ALA A 47 -13.95 -18.31 -13.15
C ALA A 47 -12.92 -17.68 -12.19
N ARG A 48 -13.32 -17.42 -10.94
CA ARG A 48 -12.42 -16.90 -9.89
C ARG A 48 -11.35 -17.90 -9.48
N ALA A 49 -11.68 -19.19 -9.37
CA ALA A 49 -10.69 -20.23 -9.16
C ALA A 49 -9.67 -20.33 -10.29
N ALA A 50 -10.11 -20.17 -11.54
CA ALA A 50 -9.21 -20.07 -12.68
C ALA A 50 -8.30 -18.84 -12.57
N THR A 51 -8.84 -17.67 -12.19
CA THR A 51 -8.07 -16.45 -11.94
C THR A 51 -7.02 -16.65 -10.83
N ALA A 52 -7.40 -17.22 -9.68
CA ALA A 52 -6.48 -17.47 -8.58
C ALA A 52 -5.34 -18.41 -8.99
N ASN A 53 -5.64 -19.46 -9.77
CA ASN A 53 -4.63 -20.36 -10.33
C ASN A 53 -3.72 -19.66 -11.36
N ALA A 54 -4.28 -18.76 -12.17
CA ALA A 54 -3.51 -17.95 -13.12
C ALA A 54 -2.58 -16.98 -12.39
N VAL A 55 -3.05 -16.33 -11.32
CA VAL A 55 -2.25 -15.45 -10.45
C VAL A 55 -1.12 -16.23 -9.77
N ALA A 56 -1.42 -17.38 -9.16
CA ALA A 56 -0.40 -18.24 -8.56
C ALA A 56 0.66 -18.66 -9.58
N SER A 57 0.23 -19.01 -10.79
CA SER A 57 1.12 -19.37 -11.91
C SER A 57 1.97 -18.18 -12.38
N LEU A 58 1.37 -16.99 -12.48
CA LEU A 58 2.06 -15.75 -12.84
C LEU A 58 3.14 -15.41 -11.81
N ALA A 59 2.78 -15.37 -10.54
CA ALA A 59 3.70 -15.08 -9.44
C ALA A 59 4.83 -16.11 -9.35
N SER A 60 4.52 -17.40 -9.52
CA SER A 60 5.53 -18.47 -9.51
C SER A 60 6.50 -18.41 -10.69
N LYS A 61 6.00 -18.11 -11.90
CA LYS A 61 6.86 -17.91 -13.08
C LYS A 61 7.72 -16.66 -12.90
N PHE A 62 7.10 -15.57 -12.46
CA PHE A 62 7.77 -14.31 -12.23
C PHE A 62 8.87 -14.42 -11.17
N SER A 63 8.67 -15.17 -10.08
CA SER A 63 9.69 -15.36 -9.02
C SER A 63 10.94 -16.12 -9.52
N ARG A 64 10.81 -16.87 -10.63
CA ARG A 64 11.93 -17.56 -11.29
C ARG A 64 12.53 -16.78 -12.45
N ASP A 65 11.77 -15.87 -13.05
CA ASP A 65 12.19 -15.02 -14.16
C ASP A 65 13.06 -13.84 -13.71
N ARG A 66 14.36 -14.09 -13.56
CA ARG A 66 15.34 -13.05 -13.24
C ARG A 66 15.45 -11.99 -14.34
N TRP A 67 15.29 -12.36 -15.60
CA TRP A 67 15.49 -11.45 -16.72
C TRP A 67 14.50 -10.29 -16.69
N THR A 68 13.23 -10.59 -16.43
CA THR A 68 12.15 -9.60 -16.33
C THR A 68 12.35 -8.70 -15.11
N ARG A 69 12.73 -9.26 -13.97
CA ARG A 69 12.99 -8.49 -12.74
C ARG A 69 14.13 -7.48 -12.89
N ASP A 70 15.23 -7.90 -13.48
CA ASP A 70 16.44 -7.07 -13.63
C ASP A 70 16.24 -5.95 -14.69
N ARG A 71 15.23 -6.07 -15.56
CA ARG A 71 14.93 -5.11 -16.65
C ARG A 71 13.66 -4.29 -16.47
N ALA A 72 12.87 -4.58 -15.44
CA ALA A 72 11.71 -3.76 -15.10
C ALA A 72 12.12 -2.32 -14.83
N ALA A 73 11.35 -1.35 -15.33
CA ALA A 73 11.51 0.04 -14.96
C ALA A 73 11.19 0.25 -13.47
N ILE A 74 11.59 1.38 -12.90
CA ILE A 74 11.35 1.67 -11.48
C ILE A 74 9.85 1.70 -11.16
N GLU A 75 9.07 2.37 -12.02
CA GLU A 75 7.60 2.38 -11.94
C GLU A 75 7.00 0.96 -11.95
N ASP A 76 7.54 0.06 -12.80
CA ASP A 76 7.08 -1.32 -12.90
C ASP A 76 7.43 -2.12 -11.64
N LEU A 77 8.59 -1.88 -11.03
CA LEU A 77 8.97 -2.55 -9.77
C LEU A 77 8.04 -2.14 -8.63
N ALA A 78 7.74 -0.85 -8.50
CA ALA A 78 6.81 -0.34 -7.49
C ALA A 78 5.41 -0.92 -7.71
N LEU A 79 4.95 -0.93 -8.98
CA LEU A 79 3.65 -1.47 -9.36
C LEU A 79 3.55 -2.98 -9.11
N LEU A 80 4.61 -3.74 -9.41
CA LEU A 80 4.68 -5.18 -9.14
C LEU A 80 4.70 -5.47 -7.63
N ALA A 81 5.46 -4.70 -6.84
CA ALA A 81 5.47 -4.84 -5.39
C ALA A 81 4.09 -4.60 -4.80
N TRP A 82 3.43 -3.51 -5.21
CA TRP A 82 2.05 -3.23 -4.80
C TRP A 82 1.09 -4.35 -5.22
N SER A 83 1.16 -4.78 -6.48
CA SER A 83 0.24 -5.79 -7.02
C SER A 83 0.38 -7.13 -6.31
N PHE A 84 1.61 -7.62 -6.07
CA PHE A 84 1.80 -8.90 -5.37
C PHE A 84 1.45 -8.85 -3.89
N ALA A 85 1.50 -7.67 -3.26
CA ALA A 85 1.00 -7.48 -1.90
C ALA A 85 -0.54 -7.44 -1.86
N GLU A 86 -1.19 -6.91 -2.88
CA GLU A 86 -2.65 -6.72 -2.91
C GLU A 86 -3.41 -7.97 -3.41
N LEU A 87 -2.84 -8.70 -4.37
CA LEU A 87 -3.44 -9.90 -4.97
C LEU A 87 -3.94 -10.93 -3.94
N PRO A 88 -3.21 -11.21 -2.84
CA PRO A 88 -3.71 -12.07 -1.79
C PRO A 88 -5.04 -11.62 -1.19
N ARG A 89 -5.22 -10.33 -0.91
CA ARG A 89 -6.42 -9.80 -0.25
C ARG A 89 -7.63 -9.90 -1.16
N VAL A 90 -7.46 -9.49 -2.41
CA VAL A 90 -8.49 -9.55 -3.45
C VAL A 90 -9.00 -10.98 -3.67
N LEU A 91 -8.15 -11.99 -3.47
CA LEU A 91 -8.48 -13.40 -3.66
C LEU A 91 -8.82 -14.16 -2.35
N GLU A 92 -8.44 -13.63 -1.19
CA GLU A 92 -8.68 -14.22 0.14
C GLU A 92 -10.13 -14.06 0.61
N ASP A 93 -10.74 -12.91 0.30
CA ASP A 93 -12.17 -12.65 0.52
C ASP A 93 -13.08 -13.72 -0.12
N GLU A 94 -12.54 -14.53 -1.04
CA GLU A 94 -13.27 -15.55 -1.80
C GLU A 94 -12.95 -17.00 -1.36
N HIS A 95 -11.94 -17.21 -0.50
CA HIS A 95 -11.47 -18.52 -0.02
C HIS A 95 -11.02 -19.48 -1.15
N VAL A 96 -10.32 -18.97 -2.17
CA VAL A 96 -10.00 -19.75 -3.38
C VAL A 96 -8.51 -19.92 -3.65
N GLY A 97 -7.95 -21.11 -3.39
CA GLY A 97 -6.66 -21.56 -3.94
C GLY A 97 -5.41 -21.23 -3.11
N HIS A 98 -4.24 -21.62 -3.65
CA HIS A 98 -2.93 -21.48 -2.99
C HIS A 98 -2.07 -20.38 -3.67
N PHE A 99 -2.44 -19.11 -3.47
CA PHE A 99 -1.81 -17.96 -4.13
C PHE A 99 -0.89 -17.14 -3.21
N ARG A 100 -1.09 -17.16 -1.89
CA ARG A 100 -0.29 -16.36 -0.94
C ARG A 100 1.20 -16.68 -1.02
N ALA A 101 1.57 -17.95 -0.98
CA ALA A 101 2.97 -18.36 -1.04
C ALA A 101 3.66 -17.94 -2.37
N PRO A 102 3.07 -18.19 -3.56
CA PRO A 102 3.60 -17.66 -4.81
C PRO A 102 3.78 -16.14 -4.84
N CYS A 103 2.81 -15.36 -4.34
CA CYS A 103 2.91 -13.89 -4.30
C CYS A 103 4.05 -13.43 -3.36
N ARG A 104 4.22 -14.08 -2.21
CA ARG A 104 5.36 -13.83 -1.31
C ARG A 104 6.69 -14.14 -1.96
N ASP A 105 6.82 -15.29 -2.62
CA ASP A 105 8.05 -15.65 -3.32
C ASP A 105 8.39 -14.64 -4.42
N ALA A 106 7.37 -14.10 -5.11
CA ALA A 106 7.53 -13.04 -6.09
C ALA A 106 8.01 -11.72 -5.46
N LEU A 107 7.40 -11.28 -4.35
CA LEU A 107 7.85 -10.11 -3.58
C LEU A 107 9.27 -10.27 -3.06
N LYS A 108 9.60 -11.43 -2.50
CA LYS A 108 10.95 -11.73 -2.06
C LYS A 108 11.96 -11.67 -3.21
N ALA A 109 11.58 -12.17 -4.39
CA ALA A 109 12.43 -12.07 -5.57
C ALA A 109 12.60 -10.62 -6.09
N LEU A 110 11.61 -9.74 -5.88
CA LEU A 110 11.67 -8.30 -6.20
C LEU A 110 12.58 -7.51 -5.26
N SER A 111 12.81 -7.98 -4.03
CA SER A 111 13.59 -7.21 -3.05
C SER A 111 14.99 -6.86 -3.56
N LYS A 112 15.64 -7.80 -4.27
CA LYS A 112 16.99 -7.62 -4.81
C LYS A 112 17.08 -6.46 -5.81
N PRO A 113 16.33 -6.45 -6.93
CA PRO A 113 16.37 -5.34 -7.88
C PRO A 113 15.82 -4.01 -7.33
N ILE A 114 14.95 -4.04 -6.31
CA ILE A 114 14.47 -2.84 -5.61
C ILE A 114 15.62 -2.23 -4.79
N ILE A 115 16.24 -3.02 -3.91
CA ILE A 115 17.36 -2.57 -3.06
C ILE A 115 18.52 -2.08 -3.93
N ALA A 116 18.87 -2.80 -4.99
CA ALA A 116 19.97 -2.44 -5.88
C ALA A 116 19.75 -1.13 -6.64
N ARG A 117 18.50 -0.66 -6.75
CA ARG A 117 18.12 0.54 -7.52
C ARG A 117 17.32 1.53 -6.67
N ALA A 118 17.45 1.46 -5.34
CA ALA A 118 16.64 2.23 -4.41
C ALA A 118 16.71 3.74 -4.70
N GLU A 119 17.90 4.27 -4.99
CA GLU A 119 18.12 5.70 -5.27
C GLU A 119 17.34 6.23 -6.50
N ALA A 120 16.95 5.34 -7.42
CA ALA A 120 16.21 5.70 -8.62
C ALA A 120 14.70 5.85 -8.38
N PHE A 121 14.19 5.48 -7.21
CA PHE A 121 12.78 5.64 -6.83
C PHE A 121 12.45 7.11 -6.56
N ASN A 122 11.27 7.54 -7.02
CA ASN A 122 10.67 8.76 -6.48
C ASN A 122 10.07 8.50 -5.09
N ALA A 123 9.69 9.57 -4.39
CA ALA A 123 9.21 9.47 -3.00
C ALA A 123 7.95 8.60 -2.87
N GLY A 124 6.99 8.79 -3.79
CA GLY A 124 5.73 8.05 -3.81
C GLY A 124 5.92 6.56 -4.13
N GLU A 125 6.78 6.23 -5.10
CA GLU A 125 7.14 4.85 -5.43
C GLU A 125 7.85 4.17 -4.26
N ALA A 126 8.77 4.87 -3.59
CA ALA A 126 9.47 4.36 -2.41
C ALA A 126 8.48 4.08 -1.27
N TYR A 127 7.58 5.03 -0.97
CA TYR A 127 6.51 4.86 0.01
C TYR A 127 5.60 3.66 -0.32
N ALA A 128 5.06 3.61 -1.53
CA ALA A 128 4.16 2.54 -1.96
C ALA A 128 4.83 1.16 -1.87
N THR A 129 6.11 1.08 -2.22
CA THR A 129 6.89 -0.14 -2.12
C THR A 129 7.12 -0.56 -0.66
N ILE A 130 7.52 0.37 0.22
CA ILE A 130 7.67 0.10 1.67
C ILE A 130 6.36 -0.46 2.24
N ALA A 131 5.25 0.25 2.02
CA ALA A 131 3.94 -0.16 2.52
C ALA A 131 3.51 -1.54 2.00
N SER A 132 3.92 -1.91 0.79
CA SER A 132 3.63 -3.22 0.20
C SER A 132 4.36 -4.37 0.91
N TYR A 133 5.63 -4.17 1.28
CA TYR A 133 6.38 -5.17 2.05
C TYR A 133 5.89 -5.28 3.49
N GLU A 134 5.53 -4.17 4.12
CA GLU A 134 4.95 -4.19 5.47
C GLU A 134 3.64 -4.96 5.51
N ARG A 135 2.72 -4.67 4.59
CA ARG A 135 1.45 -5.39 4.47
C ARG A 135 1.66 -6.89 4.30
N CYS A 136 2.56 -7.27 3.40
CA CYS A 136 2.86 -8.69 3.16
C CYS A 136 3.46 -9.37 4.40
N TYR A 137 4.24 -8.66 5.22
CA TYR A 137 4.76 -9.19 6.48
C TYR A 137 3.64 -9.38 7.52
N ASP A 138 2.71 -8.44 7.61
CA ASP A 138 1.60 -8.47 8.56
C ASP A 138 0.72 -9.71 8.35
N ASP A 139 0.34 -9.96 7.10
CA ASP A 139 -0.42 -11.15 6.69
C ASP A 139 0.24 -12.48 7.12
N ILE A 140 1.57 -12.50 7.25
CA ILE A 140 2.34 -13.69 7.68
C ILE A 140 2.44 -13.75 9.20
N SER A 141 2.57 -12.59 9.86
CA SER A 141 2.60 -12.53 11.32
C SER A 141 1.28 -13.01 11.93
N ASP A 142 0.16 -12.79 11.24
CA ASP A 142 -1.17 -13.28 11.61
C ASP A 142 -1.30 -14.80 11.42
N LEU A 143 -0.53 -15.41 10.50
CA LEU A 143 -0.49 -16.87 10.34
C LEU A 143 0.08 -17.60 11.57
N LYS A 144 0.74 -16.90 12.50
CA LYS A 144 1.15 -17.48 13.80
C LYS A 144 -0.03 -17.78 14.72
N HIS A 145 -1.22 -17.23 14.44
CA HIS A 145 -2.42 -17.37 15.25
C HIS A 145 -3.43 -18.36 14.68
N PHE A 146 -3.12 -19.05 13.58
CA PHE A 146 -3.98 -20.13 13.12
C PHE A 146 -3.85 -21.34 14.04
N PRO A 147 -4.95 -21.84 14.64
CA PRO A 147 -4.93 -23.13 15.30
C PRO A 147 -4.49 -24.15 14.25
N THR A 148 -3.41 -24.87 14.54
CA THR A 148 -3.04 -26.07 13.80
C THR A 148 -4.29 -26.94 13.73
N ARG A 149 -4.72 -27.24 12.50
CA ARG A 149 -5.87 -28.04 12.07
C ARG A 149 -5.98 -29.38 12.82
N ASP A 150 -6.37 -29.33 14.09
CA ASP A 150 -6.67 -30.48 14.96
C ASP A 150 -7.88 -30.19 15.89
N ASP A 151 -8.44 -28.97 15.90
CA ASP A 151 -9.66 -28.67 16.68
C ASP A 151 -10.97 -29.16 16.03
N GLU A 152 -10.91 -29.73 14.83
CA GLU A 152 -12.07 -30.34 14.17
C GLU A 152 -11.76 -31.78 13.73
N THR A 153 -11.73 -32.72 14.69
CA THR A 153 -12.31 -34.07 14.55
C THR A 153 -12.16 -34.85 15.86
N GLU A 154 -12.92 -34.47 16.88
CA GLU A 154 -13.40 -35.48 17.83
C GLU A 154 -14.59 -36.20 17.20
N THR A 155 -14.66 -37.51 17.41
CA THR A 155 -15.68 -38.47 16.96
C THR A 155 -15.50 -39.05 15.55
N HIS A 156 -14.67 -40.10 15.44
CA HIS A 156 -15.14 -41.39 14.90
C HIS A 156 -14.26 -42.53 15.42
N THR A 157 -14.90 -43.48 16.10
CA THR A 157 -14.35 -44.71 16.65
C THR A 157 -13.76 -45.62 15.57
N SER A 158 -12.58 -46.18 15.81
CA SER A 158 -12.14 -47.44 15.19
C SER A 158 -10.96 -48.01 15.98
N ALA A 159 -11.26 -49.03 16.78
CA ALA A 159 -10.27 -49.84 17.47
C ALA A 159 -9.56 -50.79 16.49
N PHE A 160 -8.28 -50.54 16.18
CA PHE A 160 -7.26 -51.58 16.03
C PHE A 160 -5.86 -50.99 15.80
N ALA A 161 -4.85 -51.70 16.31
CA ALA A 161 -3.41 -51.59 16.05
C ALA A 161 -2.66 -50.43 16.75
N GLY A 162 -2.04 -50.79 17.88
CA GLY A 162 -0.99 -50.01 18.51
C GLY A 162 0.21 -49.81 17.59
N ARG A 163 0.47 -48.53 17.27
CA ARG A 163 1.80 -47.97 16.99
C ARG A 163 1.79 -46.56 17.57
N THR A 164 2.85 -46.25 18.30
CA THR A 164 3.19 -44.95 18.88
C THR A 164 3.09 -43.85 17.80
N LYS A 165 1.94 -43.19 17.73
CA LYS A 165 1.65 -42.10 16.79
C LYS A 165 1.92 -40.72 17.42
N ASP A 166 1.91 -40.67 18.75
CA ASP A 166 2.02 -39.42 19.52
C ASP A 166 3.42 -38.78 19.45
N ASP A 167 4.49 -39.58 19.34
CA ASP A 167 5.86 -39.07 19.26
C ASP A 167 6.21 -38.48 17.88
N ASP A 168 5.70 -39.09 16.81
CA ASP A 168 5.88 -38.63 15.43
C ASP A 168 5.08 -37.36 15.15
N ASP A 169 3.87 -37.25 15.70
CA ASP A 169 3.03 -36.05 15.59
C ASP A 169 3.63 -34.88 16.39
N GLY A 170 4.21 -35.13 17.57
CA GLY A 170 4.95 -34.12 18.33
C GLY A 170 6.21 -33.63 17.61
N ALA A 171 6.96 -34.53 16.95
CA ALA A 171 8.13 -34.16 16.16
C ALA A 171 7.75 -33.46 14.84
N ALA A 172 6.65 -33.84 14.20
CA ALA A 172 6.11 -33.16 13.02
C ALA A 172 5.62 -31.74 13.37
N ARG A 173 4.89 -31.57 14.49
CA ARG A 173 4.45 -30.27 14.98
C ARG A 173 5.62 -29.35 15.32
N ARG A 174 6.63 -29.84 16.06
CA ARG A 174 7.85 -29.05 16.35
C ARG A 174 8.59 -28.64 15.08
N ARG A 175 8.68 -29.52 14.08
CA ARG A 175 9.26 -29.21 12.76
C ARG A 175 8.45 -28.15 12.02
N ALA A 176 7.12 -28.27 11.98
CA ALA A 176 6.24 -27.29 11.35
C ALA A 176 6.36 -25.90 12.00
N VAL A 177 6.35 -25.82 13.33
CA VAL A 177 6.55 -24.56 14.09
C VAL A 177 7.91 -23.94 13.75
N SER A 178 8.98 -24.74 13.73
CA SER A 178 10.33 -24.24 13.39
C SER A 178 10.47 -23.76 11.94
N ILE A 179 9.70 -24.34 11.01
CA ILE A 179 9.66 -23.89 9.61
C ILE A 179 8.91 -22.55 9.54
N SER A 180 7.75 -22.43 10.20
CA SER A 180 6.97 -21.18 10.24
C SER A 180 7.75 -20.03 10.86
N GLU A 181 8.47 -20.26 11.95
CA GLU A 181 9.33 -19.24 12.57
C GLU A 181 10.46 -18.77 11.65
N ARG A 182 11.10 -19.70 10.93
CA ARG A 182 12.16 -19.38 9.96
C ARG A 182 11.62 -18.58 8.78
N VAL A 183 10.45 -18.94 8.26
CA VAL A 183 9.80 -18.18 7.18
C VAL A 183 9.51 -16.76 7.66
N VAL A 184 8.93 -16.58 8.85
CA VAL A 184 8.64 -15.25 9.40
C VAL A 184 9.92 -14.44 9.59
N ALA A 185 10.99 -15.05 10.10
CA ALA A 185 12.26 -14.35 10.32
C ALA A 185 12.90 -13.90 9.01
N ASP A 186 12.84 -14.73 7.97
CA ASP A 186 13.38 -14.42 6.64
C ASP A 186 12.58 -13.30 5.96
N GLU A 187 11.25 -13.35 6.02
CA GLU A 187 10.39 -12.30 5.46
C GLU A 187 10.52 -10.98 6.23
N ARG A 188 10.69 -11.04 7.56
CA ARG A 188 11.02 -9.86 8.38
C ARG A 188 12.34 -9.24 7.94
N LYS A 189 13.34 -10.08 7.67
CA LYS A 189 14.65 -9.63 7.19
C LYS A 189 14.52 -8.98 5.82
N VAL A 190 13.80 -9.60 4.88
CA VAL A 190 13.56 -9.03 3.54
C VAL A 190 12.89 -7.66 3.64
N THR A 191 11.82 -7.57 4.44
CA THR A 191 11.09 -6.31 4.67
C THR A 191 12.00 -5.25 5.25
N ARG A 192 12.75 -5.57 6.30
CA ARG A 192 13.74 -4.66 6.90
C ARG A 192 14.77 -4.19 5.88
N ASP A 193 15.32 -5.10 5.07
CA ASP A 193 16.36 -4.77 4.10
C ASP A 193 15.80 -3.83 3.00
N VAL A 194 14.53 -3.98 2.60
CA VAL A 194 13.83 -3.05 1.69
C VAL A 194 13.56 -1.70 2.34
N VAL A 195 13.03 -1.68 3.57
CA VAL A 195 12.76 -0.45 4.33
C VAL A 195 14.06 0.35 4.51
N ALA A 196 15.15 -0.31 4.91
CA ALA A 196 16.45 0.34 5.09
C ALA A 196 17.01 0.95 3.81
N ALA A 197 16.66 0.40 2.64
CA ALA A 197 17.11 0.91 1.34
C ALA A 197 16.25 2.08 0.84
N LEU A 198 14.93 2.00 1.00
CA LEU A 198 13.98 2.97 0.42
C LEU A 198 13.63 4.13 1.34
N ALA A 199 13.66 3.94 2.66
CA ALA A 199 13.31 5.00 3.62
C ALA A 199 14.20 6.25 3.49
N PRO A 200 15.55 6.14 3.33
CA PRO A 200 16.37 7.32 3.07
C PRO A 200 15.96 8.08 1.80
N VAL A 201 15.58 7.36 0.75
CA VAL A 201 15.19 7.93 -0.55
C VAL A 201 13.87 8.69 -0.44
N ALA A 202 12.89 8.13 0.28
CA ALA A 202 11.62 8.77 0.55
C ALA A 202 11.78 10.01 1.45
N LEU A 203 12.56 9.91 2.52
CA LEU A 203 12.78 10.99 3.49
C LEU A 203 13.59 12.16 2.90
N ALA A 204 14.55 11.88 2.02
CA ALA A 204 15.29 12.92 1.28
C ALA A 204 14.39 13.77 0.37
N LYS A 205 13.22 13.24 0.00
CA LYS A 205 12.19 13.89 -0.83
C LYS A 205 10.90 14.10 -0.02
N SER A 206 11.02 14.41 1.27
CA SER A 206 9.90 14.50 2.20
C SER A 206 8.83 15.52 1.79
N ASP A 207 9.20 16.54 1.01
CA ASP A 207 8.28 17.55 0.49
C ASP A 207 7.23 16.96 -0.47
N ASP A 208 7.55 15.87 -1.17
CA ASP A 208 6.68 15.17 -2.12
C ASP A 208 5.65 14.23 -1.43
N LEU A 209 5.80 13.99 -0.13
CA LEU A 209 4.97 13.08 0.67
C LEU A 209 4.13 13.85 1.67
N ASP A 210 2.91 13.39 1.97
CA ASP A 210 2.16 13.96 3.09
C ASP A 210 2.70 13.49 4.46
N THR A 211 2.23 14.14 5.52
CA THR A 211 2.68 13.85 6.89
C THR A 211 2.29 12.43 7.34
N ASP A 212 1.20 11.86 6.83
CA ASP A 212 0.75 10.49 7.17
C ASP A 212 1.66 9.44 6.52
N MET A 213 2.07 9.65 5.27
CA MET A 213 3.03 8.82 4.55
C MET A 213 4.40 8.83 5.23
N LEU A 214 4.87 10.00 5.67
CA LEU A 214 6.14 10.09 6.42
C LEU A 214 6.06 9.42 7.79
N SER A 215 4.93 9.58 8.49
CA SER A 215 4.70 8.89 9.77
C SER A 215 4.73 7.38 9.60
N ALA A 216 4.07 6.86 8.56
CA ALA A 216 4.10 5.43 8.23
C ALA A 216 5.52 4.93 7.91
N ILE A 217 6.33 5.71 7.19
CA ILE A 217 7.74 5.34 6.92
C ILE A 217 8.56 5.32 8.23
N ALA A 218 8.35 6.28 9.13
CA ALA A 218 9.03 6.31 10.42
C ALA A 218 8.64 5.10 11.29
N ASP A 219 7.34 4.76 11.33
CA ASP A 219 6.82 3.58 12.01
C ASP A 219 7.42 2.29 11.43
N ALA A 220 7.50 2.17 10.11
CA ALA A 220 8.14 1.05 9.42
C ALA A 220 9.60 0.89 9.84
N CYS A 221 10.36 1.99 9.83
CA CYS A 221 11.77 1.99 10.23
C CYS A 221 11.94 1.49 11.68
N ALA A 222 11.12 1.98 12.61
CA ALA A 222 11.13 1.58 14.01
C ALA A 222 10.74 0.11 14.19
N ARG A 223 9.64 -0.33 13.56
CA ARG A 223 9.08 -1.68 13.68
C ARG A 223 10.04 -2.77 13.18
N PHE A 224 10.68 -2.51 12.04
CA PHE A 224 11.63 -3.44 11.43
C PHE A 224 13.07 -3.26 11.91
N LYS A 225 13.33 -2.25 12.74
CA LYS A 225 14.68 -1.87 13.20
C LYS A 225 15.61 -1.66 12.00
N ALA A 226 15.11 -0.97 10.99
CA ALA A 226 15.87 -0.63 9.80
C ALA A 226 16.90 0.44 10.16
N ARG A 227 18.20 0.08 10.12
CA ARG A 227 19.27 1.04 10.34
C ARG A 227 19.48 1.85 9.07
N LEU A 228 19.24 3.15 9.15
CA LEU A 228 19.57 4.07 8.07
C LEU A 228 21.09 4.32 8.08
N PRO A 229 21.74 4.35 6.90
CA PRO A 229 23.18 4.55 6.82
C PRO A 229 23.56 5.95 7.35
N GLY A 230 24.33 5.99 8.45
CA GLY A 230 24.97 7.19 8.96
C GLY A 230 24.34 7.85 10.20
N GLU A 231 23.18 7.40 10.69
CA GLU A 231 22.38 8.22 11.63
C GLU A 231 21.73 7.45 12.79
N ASN A 232 21.44 8.17 13.88
CA ASN A 232 20.74 7.66 15.06
C ASN A 232 19.25 7.45 14.76
N GLU A 233 18.61 6.47 15.40
CA GLU A 233 17.19 6.04 15.21
C GLU A 233 16.15 7.18 15.33
N THR A 234 16.53 8.36 15.84
CA THR A 234 15.66 9.52 16.05
C THR A 234 15.44 10.38 14.80
N TRP A 235 16.26 10.25 13.76
CA TRP A 235 16.22 11.17 12.60
C TRP A 235 14.91 11.09 11.80
N THR A 236 14.32 9.89 11.66
CA THR A 236 13.07 9.71 10.91
C THR A 236 11.91 10.50 11.50
N TRP A 237 11.81 10.55 12.83
CA TRP A 237 10.78 11.32 13.52
C TRP A 237 11.04 12.82 13.50
N VAL A 238 12.29 13.25 13.44
CA VAL A 238 12.63 14.67 13.27
C VAL A 238 12.07 15.19 11.94
N VAL A 239 12.26 14.45 10.84
CA VAL A 239 11.71 14.83 9.52
C VAL A 239 10.18 14.96 9.54
N VAL A 240 9.49 14.04 10.23
CA VAL A 240 8.02 14.09 10.39
C VAL A 240 7.60 15.34 11.18
N LEU A 241 8.25 15.61 12.31
CA LEU A 241 7.94 16.75 13.16
C LEU A 241 8.21 18.07 12.43
N GLU A 242 9.35 18.19 11.75
CA GLU A 242 9.71 19.36 10.96
C GLU A 242 8.71 19.63 9.83
N LYS A 243 8.24 18.57 9.14
CA LYS A 243 7.20 18.75 8.12
C LYS A 243 5.88 19.21 8.75
N ARG A 244 5.47 18.60 9.86
CA ARG A 244 4.24 18.99 10.56
C ARG A 244 4.28 20.46 11.01
N GLU A 245 5.40 20.90 11.56
CA GLU A 245 5.59 22.31 11.94
C GLU A 245 5.50 23.25 10.73
N ARG A 246 6.09 22.86 9.58
CA ARG A 246 5.97 23.61 8.33
C ARG A 246 4.53 23.67 7.80
N ASP A 247 3.82 22.54 7.82
CA ASP A 247 2.43 22.45 7.37
C ASP A 247 1.49 23.28 8.28
N ASP A 248 1.70 23.24 9.60
CA ASP A 248 0.94 24.01 10.57
C ASP A 248 1.24 25.53 10.44
N ALA A 249 2.51 25.90 10.21
CA ALA A 249 2.89 27.28 9.91
C ALA A 249 2.26 27.79 8.62
N LYS A 250 2.21 26.96 7.56
CA LYS A 250 1.58 27.29 6.30
C LYS A 250 0.07 27.51 6.47
N LYS A 251 -0.63 26.59 7.14
CA LYS A 251 -2.07 26.74 7.45
C LYS A 251 -2.36 28.00 8.25
N LYS A 252 -1.50 28.31 9.24
CA LYS A 252 -1.63 29.53 10.02
C LYS A 252 -1.49 30.77 9.14
N SER A 253 -0.48 30.81 8.26
CA SER A 253 -0.28 31.93 7.33
C SER A 253 -1.44 32.10 6.33
N GLU A 254 -2.00 31.00 5.82
CA GLU A 254 -3.17 31.02 4.92
C GLU A 254 -4.40 31.55 5.67
N SER A 255 -4.64 31.09 6.90
CA SER A 255 -5.75 31.57 7.73
C SER A 255 -5.64 33.04 8.11
N GLU A 256 -4.42 33.54 8.36
CA GLU A 256 -4.16 34.96 8.62
C GLU A 256 -4.36 35.80 7.35
N SER A 257 -3.99 35.26 6.18
CA SER A 257 -4.21 35.92 4.88
C SER A 257 -5.70 35.99 4.51
N ASP A 258 -6.47 34.93 4.77
CA ASP A 258 -7.92 34.89 4.53
C ASP A 258 -8.68 35.81 5.50
N ALA A 259 -8.25 35.86 6.76
CA ALA A 259 -8.78 36.79 7.75
C ALA A 259 -8.47 38.25 7.37
N ALA A 260 -7.26 38.53 6.89
CA ALA A 260 -6.86 39.86 6.41
C ALA A 260 -7.66 40.27 5.16
N ALA A 261 -7.85 39.37 4.20
CA ALA A 261 -8.65 39.61 3.00
C ALA A 261 -10.14 39.86 3.34
N SER A 262 -10.68 39.09 4.30
CA SER A 262 -12.05 39.27 4.78
C SER A 262 -12.24 40.62 5.49
N LYS A 263 -11.27 41.02 6.32
CA LYS A 263 -11.29 42.31 7.01
C LYS A 263 -11.20 43.49 6.03
N ALA A 264 -10.30 43.42 5.05
CA ALA A 264 -10.16 44.46 4.03
C ALA A 264 -11.45 44.66 3.22
N LYS A 265 -12.21 43.58 2.97
CA LYS A 265 -13.51 43.66 2.29
C LYS A 265 -14.57 44.35 3.15
N VAL A 266 -14.64 44.03 4.45
CA VAL A 266 -15.57 44.68 5.38
C VAL A 266 -15.25 46.17 5.53
N ASP A 267 -13.96 46.53 5.63
CA ASP A 267 -13.53 47.92 5.73
C ASP A 267 -13.88 48.69 4.43
N ALA A 268 -13.69 48.08 3.26
CA ALA A 268 -14.08 48.68 1.97
C ALA A 268 -15.60 48.88 1.83
N ASP A 269 -16.42 47.92 2.29
CA ASP A 269 -17.88 48.05 2.28
C ASP A 269 -18.36 49.13 3.26
N ALA A 270 -17.70 49.27 4.42
CA ALA A 270 -18.00 50.32 5.39
C ALA A 270 -17.65 51.72 4.86
N ASP A 271 -16.51 51.88 4.18
CA ASP A 271 -16.10 53.13 3.55
C ASP A 271 -17.04 53.53 2.39
N ALA A 272 -17.52 52.55 1.62
CA ALA A 272 -18.51 52.76 0.57
C ALA A 272 -19.86 53.25 1.14
N GLU A 273 -20.34 52.63 2.23
CA GLU A 273 -21.56 53.05 2.92
C GLU A 273 -21.41 54.44 3.53
N ALA A 274 -20.28 54.75 4.18
CA ALA A 274 -20.00 56.07 4.73
C ALA A 274 -19.99 57.16 3.64
N SER A 275 -19.41 56.87 2.48
CA SER A 275 -19.41 57.77 1.32
C SER A 275 -20.83 58.00 0.77
N TRP A 276 -21.66 56.95 0.72
CA TRP A 276 -23.07 57.03 0.34
C TRP A 276 -23.89 57.87 1.32
N GLN A 277 -23.70 57.69 2.63
CA GLN A 277 -24.38 58.47 3.66
C GLN A 277 -24.00 59.96 3.59
N GLN A 278 -22.72 60.29 3.35
CA GLN A 278 -22.29 61.67 3.13
C GLN A 278 -22.90 62.28 1.86
N TYR A 279 -23.02 61.51 0.78
CA TYR A 279 -23.70 61.95 -0.43
C TYR A 279 -25.18 62.25 -0.16
N LEU A 280 -25.90 61.35 0.52
CA LEU A 280 -27.30 61.55 0.90
C LEU A 280 -27.48 62.80 1.78
N GLN A 281 -26.60 63.03 2.76
CA GLN A 281 -26.64 64.22 3.59
C GLN A 281 -26.37 65.53 2.83
N ARG A 282 -25.68 65.49 1.68
CA ARG A 282 -25.49 66.67 0.81
C ARG A 282 -26.67 66.92 -0.12
N VAL A 283 -27.34 65.86 -0.57
CA VAL A 283 -28.43 65.95 -1.55
C VAL A 283 -29.79 66.21 -0.88
N ILE A 284 -30.08 65.58 0.26
CA ILE A 284 -31.38 65.67 0.95
C ILE A 284 -31.73 67.08 1.50
N PRO A 285 -30.79 67.94 1.94
CA PRO A 285 -31.13 69.31 2.37
C PRO A 285 -31.71 70.18 1.25
N THR A 286 -31.44 69.86 -0.02
CA THR A 286 -31.96 70.63 -1.17
C THR A 286 -33.44 70.36 -1.48
N TRP A 287 -34.07 69.39 -0.80
CA TRP A 287 -35.48 69.05 -0.99
C TRP A 287 -36.43 69.65 0.04
N LYS A 288 -35.94 70.20 1.17
CA LYS A 288 -36.76 70.94 2.13
C LYS A 288 -36.79 72.42 1.76
N GLY A 289 -37.47 72.75 0.66
CA GLY A 289 -37.58 74.13 0.18
C GLY A 289 -38.67 74.45 -0.84
N SER A 290 -39.51 73.51 -1.25
CA SER A 290 -40.71 73.83 -2.06
C SER A 290 -41.98 73.60 -1.25
N PRO A 291 -42.62 74.65 -0.73
CA PRO A 291 -44.01 74.57 -0.31
C PRO A 291 -44.90 74.54 -1.57
N VAL A 292 -45.88 73.63 -1.56
CA VAL A 292 -47.13 73.79 -2.32
C VAL A 292 -48.06 74.66 -1.48
#